data_AF-A0A8T6NBE4-F1
#
_entry.id   AF-A0A8T6NBE4-F1
#
_cell.length_a   1.000
_cell.length_b   1.000
_cell.length_c   1.000
_cell.angle_alpha   90.00
_cell.angle_beta   90.00
_cell.angle_gamma   90.00
#
_symmetry.space_group_name_H-M   'P 1'
#
loop_
_entity.id
_entity.type
_entity.pdbx_description
1 polymer ?
#
loop_
_entity_poly.entity_id
_entity_poly.type
_entity_poly.pdbx_seq_one_letter_code
_entity_poly.pdbx_strand_id
1 'polypeptide(L)'
;MAIVSVYIEEGCITCDACEETLPEVFHVTDDTCFIKADVRLDGGYDRNEAKAGLKPETISQFQDDILDAADGCPVDVIIVVEGGEVEATVEEDVPAVVEVVPESAEEETVEVVGDDLEQLLTAGDRSLAILFGSQSGNSEALAAKFAKQASDYGLEGTVYDMDGFDFASLSSMKRVLIVCSTWGEGEMPDNAEDLWQVAKNASPGSLNGVHYSVLALGDTSYELFCESGKDWDEQLEKLGATRLVERVDCDVDYESIAAAWAVDSLAAMAAVDGTGVFHEEMVQAIKEYVAGGDEGADGEDGFTVPDISGESIQAEISIFRYHPESSTTGSDTWVCAMPGHLSLLEALRAIKSTHDGSLSFRDGTSDDSTTAICVNGRLVLPGLVRLDSVAPIRDGTLRLRIDPLPGFEVIRDLVVDHWSMERRRESTKPWMVA
;
A
#
# COMPACT_ATOMS: atom_id res chain seq x y z
N MET A 1 -19.26 -24.99 -8.52
CA MET A 1 -18.95 -25.12 -7.09
C MET A 1 -20.25 -25.43 -6.36
N ALA A 2 -20.24 -26.31 -5.35
CA ALA A 2 -21.43 -26.64 -4.59
C ALA A 2 -21.44 -25.85 -3.29
N ILE A 3 -22.59 -25.27 -2.94
CA ILE A 3 -22.78 -24.57 -1.68
C ILE A 3 -22.67 -25.57 -0.54
N VAL A 4 -21.82 -25.29 0.44
CA VAL A 4 -21.63 -26.13 1.64
C VAL A 4 -22.39 -25.54 2.82
N SER A 5 -22.31 -24.23 3.04
CA SER A 5 -23.03 -23.54 4.11
C SER A 5 -23.41 -22.12 3.71
N VAL A 6 -24.40 -21.58 4.43
CA VAL A 6 -24.84 -20.19 4.32
C VAL A 6 -24.91 -19.63 5.74
N TYR A 7 -24.43 -18.41 5.96
CA TYR A 7 -24.55 -17.73 7.25
C TYR A 7 -24.86 -16.24 7.06
N ILE A 8 -25.41 -15.62 8.11
CA ILE A 8 -25.87 -14.23 8.10
C ILE A 8 -24.99 -13.41 9.05
N GLU A 9 -24.25 -12.45 8.51
CA GLU A 9 -23.40 -11.54 9.28
C GLU A 9 -24.23 -10.48 10.03
N GLU A 10 -23.57 -9.80 10.98
CA GLU A 10 -24.22 -8.70 11.70
C GLU A 10 -24.54 -7.55 10.76
N GLY A 11 -25.67 -6.86 10.98
CA GLY A 11 -26.10 -5.74 10.12
C GLY A 11 -27.28 -6.04 9.18
N CYS A 12 -27.96 -7.18 9.35
CA CYS A 12 -29.23 -7.44 8.65
C CYS A 12 -30.26 -6.34 8.98
N ILE A 13 -30.78 -5.67 7.93
CA ILE A 13 -31.76 -4.57 8.04
C ILE A 13 -33.23 -5.02 7.91
N THR A 14 -33.49 -6.34 8.00
CA THR A 14 -34.84 -6.94 8.00
C THR A 14 -35.74 -6.44 6.85
N CYS A 15 -35.19 -6.40 5.63
CA CYS A 15 -35.86 -5.90 4.42
C CYS A 15 -36.74 -6.93 3.68
N ASP A 16 -36.92 -8.13 4.25
CA ASP A 16 -37.69 -9.27 3.72
C ASP A 16 -37.23 -9.86 2.37
N ALA A 17 -36.27 -9.27 1.66
CA ALA A 17 -35.85 -9.69 0.32
C ALA A 17 -35.43 -11.17 0.22
N CYS A 18 -34.72 -11.69 1.24
CA CYS A 18 -34.28 -13.09 1.25
C CYS A 18 -35.41 -14.08 1.58
N GLU A 19 -36.37 -13.71 2.43
CA GLU A 19 -37.54 -14.55 2.71
C GLU A 19 -38.57 -14.49 1.57
N GLU A 20 -38.69 -13.38 0.85
CA GLU A 20 -39.52 -13.31 -0.37
C GLU A 20 -38.95 -14.19 -1.50
N THR A 21 -37.63 -14.27 -1.60
CA THR A 21 -36.93 -15.06 -2.61
C THR A 21 -36.95 -16.56 -2.26
N LEU A 22 -36.62 -16.91 -1.01
CA LEU A 22 -36.53 -18.29 -0.57
C LEU A 22 -37.06 -18.49 0.87
N PRO A 23 -38.39 -18.53 1.04
CA PRO A 23 -39.03 -18.70 2.35
C PRO A 23 -38.77 -20.07 2.97
N GLU A 24 -38.32 -21.06 2.22
CA GLU A 24 -37.96 -22.39 2.73
C GLU A 24 -36.67 -22.39 3.55
N VAL A 25 -35.76 -21.42 3.31
CA VAL A 25 -34.45 -21.33 3.95
C VAL A 25 -34.38 -20.18 4.95
N PHE A 26 -34.87 -19.00 4.56
CA PHE A 26 -34.78 -17.78 5.35
C PHE A 26 -36.10 -17.49 6.07
N HIS A 27 -35.98 -16.90 7.26
CA HIS A 27 -37.11 -16.39 8.03
C HIS A 27 -36.68 -15.09 8.71
N VAL A 28 -37.25 -13.98 8.27
CA VAL A 28 -36.97 -12.65 8.78
C VAL A 28 -37.83 -12.37 10.00
N THR A 29 -37.21 -11.85 11.05
CA THR A 29 -37.87 -11.39 12.28
C THR A 29 -37.67 -9.88 12.43
N ASP A 30 -38.28 -9.27 13.45
CA ASP A 30 -38.16 -7.83 13.69
C ASP A 30 -36.70 -7.38 13.92
N ASP A 31 -35.83 -8.27 14.41
CA ASP A 31 -34.44 -7.95 14.81
C ASP A 31 -33.38 -8.47 13.83
N THR A 32 -33.61 -9.61 13.16
CA THR A 32 -32.65 -10.21 12.23
C THR A 32 -33.28 -11.27 11.32
N CYS A 33 -32.52 -11.79 10.37
CA CYS A 33 -32.88 -12.96 9.56
C CYS A 33 -32.25 -14.24 10.14
N PHE A 34 -33.04 -15.30 10.20
CA PHE A 34 -32.62 -16.62 10.66
C PHE A 34 -32.68 -17.66 9.55
N ILE A 35 -31.80 -18.66 9.64
CA ILE A 35 -31.81 -19.83 8.77
C ILE A 35 -32.62 -20.93 9.46
N LYS A 36 -33.58 -21.52 8.75
CA LYS A 36 -34.47 -22.53 9.32
C LYS A 36 -33.72 -23.79 9.75
N ALA A 37 -34.10 -24.35 10.90
CA ALA A 37 -33.52 -25.59 11.42
C ALA A 37 -33.68 -26.78 10.46
N ASP A 38 -34.75 -26.79 9.65
CA ASP A 38 -35.05 -27.87 8.73
C ASP A 38 -34.02 -28.00 7.60
N VAL A 39 -33.27 -26.93 7.30
CA VAL A 39 -32.31 -26.91 6.19
C VAL A 39 -30.86 -27.13 6.61
N ARG A 40 -30.56 -27.06 7.91
CA ARG A 40 -29.19 -27.23 8.45
C ARG A 40 -28.94 -28.65 8.97
N LEU A 41 -27.69 -29.12 8.88
CA LEU A 41 -27.27 -30.42 9.41
C LEU A 41 -27.32 -30.49 10.94
N ASP A 42 -27.07 -29.38 11.62
CA ASP A 42 -27.07 -29.27 13.09
C ASP A 42 -28.46 -28.99 13.68
N GLY A 43 -29.45 -28.66 12.85
CA GLY A 43 -30.81 -28.32 13.28
C GLY A 43 -30.91 -26.99 14.05
N GLY A 44 -29.92 -26.11 13.92
CA GLY A 44 -29.93 -24.79 14.57
C GLY A 44 -30.94 -23.83 13.93
N TYR A 45 -31.57 -22.98 14.74
CA TYR A 45 -32.44 -21.89 14.29
C TYR A 45 -31.84 -20.56 14.78
N ASP A 46 -30.86 -20.09 14.02
CA ASP A 46 -30.09 -18.87 14.29
C ASP A 46 -29.44 -18.37 12.97
N ARG A 47 -28.53 -17.40 13.05
CA ARG A 47 -27.81 -16.81 11.90
C ARG A 47 -26.76 -17.73 11.26
N ASN A 48 -26.56 -18.94 11.80
CA ASN A 48 -25.56 -19.92 11.42
C ASN A 48 -24.11 -19.40 11.52
N GLU A 49 -23.79 -18.61 12.55
CA GLU A 49 -22.43 -18.09 12.78
C GLU A 49 -21.37 -19.21 12.90
N ALA A 50 -21.79 -20.40 13.35
CA ALA A 50 -20.94 -21.60 13.41
C ALA A 50 -20.65 -22.21 12.02
N LYS A 51 -21.20 -21.64 10.93
CA LYS A 51 -21.03 -22.07 9.53
C LYS A 51 -21.38 -23.55 9.31
N ALA A 52 -22.39 -24.06 10.02
CA ALA A 52 -22.84 -25.43 9.88
C ALA A 52 -23.35 -25.71 8.46
N GLY A 53 -23.06 -26.91 7.95
CA GLY A 53 -23.42 -27.29 6.59
C GLY A 53 -24.94 -27.40 6.38
N LEU A 54 -25.38 -27.14 5.15
CA LEU A 54 -26.77 -27.36 4.74
C LEU A 54 -27.01 -28.84 4.42
N LYS A 55 -28.26 -29.29 4.58
CA LYS A 55 -28.66 -30.64 4.19
C LYS A 55 -28.51 -30.81 2.66
N PRO A 56 -28.02 -31.97 2.19
CA PRO A 56 -27.83 -32.23 0.76
C PRO A 56 -29.10 -32.04 -0.09
N GLU A 57 -30.28 -32.33 0.47
CA GLU A 57 -31.56 -32.13 -0.20
C GLU A 57 -31.82 -30.65 -0.51
N THR A 58 -31.56 -29.76 0.44
CA THR A 58 -31.71 -28.31 0.28
C THR A 58 -30.73 -27.77 -0.77
N ILE A 59 -29.46 -28.18 -0.69
CA ILE A 59 -28.44 -27.74 -1.65
C ILE A 59 -28.84 -28.16 -3.08
N SER A 60 -29.30 -29.39 -3.25
CA SER A 60 -29.68 -29.90 -4.57
C SER A 60 -30.91 -29.21 -5.18
N GLN A 61 -31.80 -28.68 -4.35
CA GLN A 61 -33.08 -28.12 -4.77
C GLN A 61 -33.04 -26.60 -4.91
N PHE A 62 -32.27 -25.91 -4.08
CA PHE A 62 -32.34 -24.45 -3.91
C PHE A 62 -30.98 -23.76 -4.05
N GLN A 63 -29.97 -24.40 -4.64
CA GLN A 63 -28.65 -23.78 -4.80
C GLN A 63 -28.71 -22.43 -5.54
N ASP A 64 -29.42 -22.35 -6.66
CA ASP A 64 -29.53 -21.12 -7.44
C ASP A 64 -30.33 -20.05 -6.68
N ASP A 65 -31.42 -20.45 -6.02
CA ASP A 65 -32.27 -19.54 -5.24
C ASP A 65 -31.54 -18.97 -4.00
N ILE A 66 -30.60 -19.72 -3.42
CA ILE A 66 -29.74 -19.25 -2.31
C ILE A 66 -28.79 -18.14 -2.79
N LEU A 67 -28.22 -18.28 -3.99
CA LEU A 67 -27.35 -17.25 -4.57
C LEU A 67 -28.16 -16.01 -4.93
N ASP A 68 -29.34 -16.19 -5.54
CA ASP A 68 -30.24 -15.07 -5.86
C ASP A 68 -30.68 -14.32 -4.59
N ALA A 69 -30.94 -15.04 -3.49
CA ALA A 69 -31.27 -14.43 -2.20
C ALA A 69 -30.09 -13.68 -1.55
N ALA A 70 -28.85 -14.16 -1.76
CA ALA A 70 -27.65 -13.49 -1.29
C ALA A 70 -27.40 -12.18 -2.07
N ASP A 71 -27.46 -12.24 -3.41
CA ASP A 71 -27.31 -11.08 -4.30
C ASP A 71 -28.45 -10.06 -4.14
N GLY A 72 -29.63 -10.50 -3.70
CA GLY A 72 -30.78 -9.65 -3.42
C GLY A 72 -30.68 -8.86 -2.11
N CYS A 73 -29.67 -9.10 -1.27
CA CYS A 73 -29.52 -8.45 0.03
C CYS A 73 -28.96 -7.02 -0.12
N PRO A 74 -29.66 -5.95 0.29
CA PRO A 74 -29.20 -4.56 0.08
C PRO A 74 -27.93 -4.17 0.88
N VAL A 75 -27.55 -5.01 1.84
CA VAL A 75 -26.42 -4.81 2.75
C VAL A 75 -25.42 -5.97 2.68
N ASP A 76 -25.60 -6.90 1.74
CA ASP A 76 -24.67 -8.01 1.45
C ASP A 76 -24.26 -8.87 2.66
N VAL A 77 -25.16 -9.05 3.65
CA VAL A 77 -24.87 -9.82 4.88
C VAL A 77 -25.08 -11.33 4.78
N ILE A 78 -25.56 -11.83 3.64
CA ILE A 78 -25.80 -13.27 3.44
C ILE A 78 -24.57 -13.87 2.74
N ILE A 79 -23.77 -14.63 3.48
CA ILE A 79 -22.52 -15.19 2.97
C ILE A 79 -22.70 -16.66 2.63
N VAL A 80 -22.37 -17.00 1.39
CA VAL A 80 -22.42 -18.37 0.85
C VAL A 80 -21.01 -18.95 0.84
N VAL A 81 -20.81 -20.08 1.51
CA VAL A 81 -19.54 -20.81 1.56
C VAL A 81 -19.59 -21.95 0.55
N GLU A 82 -18.72 -21.89 -0.45
CA GLU A 82 -18.56 -22.94 -1.45
C GLU A 82 -17.44 -23.92 -1.05
N GLY A 83 -17.63 -25.22 -1.28
CA GLY A 83 -16.62 -26.24 -1.00
C GLY A 83 -16.41 -27.23 -2.14
N GLY A 84 -15.17 -27.68 -2.30
CA GLY A 84 -14.79 -28.82 -3.13
C GLY A 84 -15.10 -30.14 -2.43
N GLU A 85 -15.44 -31.16 -3.22
CA GLU A 85 -15.90 -32.48 -2.75
C GLU A 85 -15.03 -33.07 -1.63
N VAL A 86 -15.67 -33.43 -0.51
CA VAL A 86 -15.07 -34.30 0.51
C VAL A 86 -16.03 -35.45 0.78
N GLU A 87 -15.58 -36.66 0.47
CA GLU A 87 -16.25 -37.91 0.82
C GLU A 87 -16.38 -38.04 2.34
N ALA A 88 -17.57 -38.41 2.78
CA ALA A 88 -17.90 -38.65 4.17
C ALA A 88 -17.21 -39.92 4.72
N THR A 89 -16.54 -39.80 5.86
CA THR A 89 -16.36 -40.90 6.81
C THR A 89 -16.61 -40.43 8.24
N VAL A 90 -17.53 -41.14 8.90
CA VAL A 90 -17.85 -41.04 10.33
C VAL A 90 -17.17 -42.23 11.02
N GLU A 91 -16.43 -41.99 12.11
CA GLU A 91 -16.61 -42.63 13.43
C GLU A 91 -15.42 -42.39 14.38
N GLU A 92 -15.77 -42.34 15.67
CA GLU A 92 -15.00 -42.08 16.89
C GLU A 92 -13.85 -43.06 17.17
N ASP A 93 -12.76 -42.58 17.79
CA ASP A 93 -12.26 -42.98 19.14
C ASP A 93 -10.77 -42.59 19.35
N VAL A 94 -10.43 -42.19 20.57
CA VAL A 94 -9.05 -42.00 21.10
C VAL A 94 -8.95 -42.96 22.31
N PRO A 95 -7.81 -43.59 22.70
CA PRO A 95 -6.44 -43.08 22.55
C PRO A 95 -5.29 -44.13 22.38
N ALA A 96 -4.08 -43.63 22.08
CA ALA A 96 -2.80 -43.90 22.77
C ALA A 96 -1.55 -43.94 21.84
N VAL A 97 -0.65 -42.99 22.12
CA VAL A 97 0.82 -42.94 21.97
C VAL A 97 1.50 -44.00 21.08
N VAL A 98 2.04 -43.55 19.93
CA VAL A 98 3.26 -44.12 19.32
C VAL A 98 4.05 -42.98 18.66
N GLU A 99 5.29 -42.77 19.12
CA GLU A 99 6.32 -41.97 18.44
C GLU A 99 6.57 -42.51 17.03
N VAL A 100 6.42 -41.66 16.01
CA VAL A 100 7.11 -41.86 14.72
C VAL A 100 7.49 -40.49 14.14
N VAL A 101 8.78 -40.27 13.95
CA VAL A 101 9.40 -39.27 13.08
C VAL A 101 10.33 -40.07 12.15
N PRO A 102 10.63 -39.66 10.91
CA PRO A 102 9.97 -38.74 9.98
C PRO A 102 9.70 -39.40 8.59
N GLU A 103 8.94 -38.73 7.73
CA GLU A 103 9.28 -38.70 6.29
C GLU A 103 8.83 -37.37 5.68
N SER A 104 9.81 -36.63 5.19
CA SER A 104 9.73 -35.34 4.52
C SER A 104 8.88 -35.41 3.26
N ALA A 105 7.84 -34.60 3.19
CA ALA A 105 7.20 -34.21 1.93
C ALA A 105 7.87 -32.92 1.46
N GLU A 106 8.35 -32.96 0.23
CA GLU A 106 9.25 -32.02 -0.42
C GLU A 106 8.72 -30.59 -0.40
N GLU A 107 9.55 -29.70 0.16
CA GLU A 107 9.50 -28.26 -0.01
C GLU A 107 9.73 -27.95 -1.49
N GLU A 108 8.77 -27.27 -2.14
CA GLU A 108 9.09 -26.53 -3.36
C GLU A 108 9.97 -25.34 -2.95
N THR A 109 11.28 -25.57 -3.00
CA THR A 109 12.28 -24.50 -2.92
C THR A 109 12.13 -23.63 -4.16
N VAL A 110 11.54 -22.45 -4.01
CA VAL A 110 11.63 -21.40 -5.02
C VAL A 110 13.06 -20.84 -4.95
N GLU A 111 13.90 -21.21 -5.91
CA GLU A 111 15.18 -20.55 -6.14
C GLU A 111 14.91 -19.10 -6.58
N VAL A 112 15.04 -18.14 -5.66
CA VAL A 112 15.00 -16.72 -6.02
C VAL A 112 16.38 -16.31 -6.54
N VAL A 113 16.54 -16.37 -7.86
CA VAL A 113 17.67 -15.76 -8.58
C VAL A 113 17.12 -14.55 -9.32
N GLY A 114 17.37 -13.36 -8.77
CA GLY A 114 17.32 -12.05 -9.42
C GLY A 114 16.35 -11.86 -10.59
N ASP A 115 15.10 -11.52 -10.27
CA ASP A 115 14.18 -10.63 -11.02
C ASP A 115 12.78 -10.50 -10.36
N ASP A 116 12.51 -11.17 -9.24
CA ASP A 116 11.16 -11.27 -8.64
C ASP A 116 10.86 -10.30 -7.47
N LEU A 117 11.44 -9.10 -7.45
CA LEU A 117 11.07 -8.07 -6.45
C LEU A 117 9.60 -7.67 -6.58
N GLU A 118 9.12 -7.45 -7.81
CA GLU A 118 7.72 -7.10 -8.05
C GLU A 118 6.78 -8.24 -7.65
N GLN A 119 7.17 -9.49 -7.88
CA GLN A 119 6.39 -10.65 -7.47
C GLN A 119 6.31 -10.77 -5.94
N LEU A 120 7.40 -10.52 -5.22
CA LEU A 120 7.41 -10.52 -3.76
C LEU A 120 6.48 -9.43 -3.17
N LEU A 121 6.49 -8.24 -3.77
CA LEU A 121 5.69 -7.10 -3.30
C LEU A 121 4.20 -7.21 -3.65
N THR A 122 3.82 -8.04 -4.62
CA THR A 122 2.44 -8.13 -5.11
C THR A 122 1.77 -9.49 -4.87
N ALA A 123 2.52 -10.54 -4.53
CA ALA A 123 1.97 -11.89 -4.37
C ALA A 123 1.70 -12.27 -2.90
N GLY A 124 0.61 -13.01 -2.71
CA GLY A 124 0.25 -13.61 -1.43
C GLY A 124 -0.39 -12.63 -0.45
N ASP A 125 -0.45 -13.06 0.81
CA ASP A 125 -0.92 -12.24 1.90
C ASP A 125 0.12 -11.14 2.19
N ARG A 126 -0.32 -9.87 2.08
CA ARG A 126 0.47 -8.65 2.32
C ARG A 126 -0.05 -7.84 3.52
N SER A 127 -0.91 -8.43 4.35
CA SER A 127 -1.45 -7.77 5.55
C SER A 127 -0.35 -7.41 6.54
N LEU A 128 -0.44 -6.21 7.13
CA LEU A 128 0.42 -5.69 8.17
C LEU A 128 -0.47 -5.17 9.31
N ALA A 129 -0.38 -5.77 10.50
CA ALA A 129 -1.10 -5.30 11.66
C ALA A 129 -0.25 -4.28 12.43
N ILE A 130 -0.80 -3.09 12.69
CA ILE A 130 -0.14 -2.03 13.44
C ILE A 130 -0.96 -1.74 14.69
N LEU A 131 -0.47 -2.14 15.85
CA LEU A 131 -1.15 -1.92 17.13
C LEU A 131 -0.56 -0.70 17.82
N PHE A 132 -1.42 0.16 18.38
CA PHE A 132 -0.98 1.33 19.12
C PHE A 132 -1.43 1.34 20.58
N GLY A 133 -0.49 1.68 21.47
CA GLY A 133 -0.77 2.07 22.85
C GLY A 133 -0.54 3.58 22.99
N SER A 134 -1.59 4.36 23.28
CA SER A 134 -1.48 5.81 23.38
C SER A 134 -2.42 6.43 24.40
N GLN A 135 -1.91 7.40 25.16
CA GLN A 135 -2.74 8.23 26.05
C GLN A 135 -3.13 9.58 25.42
N SER A 136 -2.22 10.19 24.65
CA SER A 136 -2.36 11.52 24.07
C SER A 136 -2.55 11.54 22.55
N GLY A 137 -2.55 10.38 21.90
CA GLY A 137 -2.73 10.24 20.44
C GLY A 137 -1.44 10.31 19.60
N ASN A 138 -0.26 10.48 20.21
CA ASN A 138 1.01 10.51 19.46
C ASN A 138 1.30 9.16 18.78
N SER A 139 1.17 8.06 19.53
CA SER A 139 1.39 6.70 19.01
C SER A 139 0.35 6.32 17.95
N GLU A 140 -0.90 6.75 18.16
CA GLU A 140 -2.00 6.57 17.20
C GLU A 140 -1.71 7.29 15.87
N ALA A 141 -1.28 8.55 15.94
CA ALA A 141 -0.92 9.33 14.75
C ALA A 141 0.26 8.70 13.98
N LEU A 142 1.27 8.19 14.69
CA LEU A 142 2.38 7.46 14.08
C LEU A 142 1.93 6.15 13.44
N ALA A 143 1.08 5.37 14.12
CA ALA A 143 0.54 4.13 13.59
C ALA A 143 -0.27 4.36 12.29
N ALA A 144 -1.12 5.40 12.27
CA ALA A 144 -1.85 5.81 11.07
C ALA A 144 -0.91 6.25 9.94
N LYS A 145 0.15 7.00 10.27
CA LYS A 145 1.17 7.41 9.31
C LYS A 145 1.90 6.19 8.71
N PHE A 146 2.29 5.23 9.53
CA PHE A 146 2.98 4.02 9.06
C PHE A 146 2.06 3.12 8.23
N ALA A 147 0.77 3.03 8.57
CA ALA A 147 -0.21 2.32 7.75
C ALA A 147 -0.34 2.94 6.35
N LYS A 148 -0.34 4.27 6.25
CA LYS A 148 -0.33 4.96 4.96
C LYS A 148 0.96 4.67 4.19
N GLN A 149 2.11 4.78 4.83
CA GLN A 149 3.41 4.51 4.20
C GLN A 149 3.57 3.05 3.78
N ALA A 150 2.88 2.11 4.44
CA ALA A 150 2.96 0.68 4.12
C ALA A 150 2.57 0.37 2.66
N SER A 151 1.67 1.15 2.05
CA SER A 151 1.29 0.94 0.65
C SER A 151 2.45 1.07 -0.33
N ASP A 152 3.42 1.95 -0.01
CA ASP A 152 4.59 2.20 -0.86
C ASP A 152 5.52 0.98 -0.87
N TYR A 153 5.41 0.13 0.15
CA TYR A 153 6.12 -1.14 0.31
C TYR A 153 5.29 -2.35 -0.15
N GLY A 154 4.15 -2.13 -0.83
CA GLY A 154 3.23 -3.19 -1.24
C GLY A 154 2.64 -3.97 -0.04
N LEU A 155 2.44 -3.29 1.10
CA LEU A 155 1.84 -3.84 2.30
C LEU A 155 0.45 -3.23 2.52
N GLU A 156 -0.45 -4.03 3.09
CA GLU A 156 -1.80 -3.62 3.47
C GLU A 156 -1.84 -3.34 4.98
N GLY A 157 -1.53 -2.10 5.36
CA GLY A 157 -1.49 -1.65 6.76
C GLY A 157 -2.88 -1.50 7.36
N THR A 158 -3.18 -2.28 8.40
CA THR A 158 -4.38 -2.12 9.23
C THR A 158 -4.00 -1.67 10.63
N VAL A 159 -4.56 -0.55 11.07
CA VAL A 159 -4.31 0.01 12.40
C VAL A 159 -5.34 -0.54 13.38
N TYR A 160 -4.86 -1.04 14.52
CA TYR A 160 -5.67 -1.56 15.61
C TYR A 160 -5.41 -0.76 16.88
N ASP A 161 -6.48 -0.29 17.53
CA ASP A 161 -6.41 0.08 18.93
C ASP A 161 -6.10 -1.17 19.74
N MET A 162 -5.20 -1.09 20.71
CA MET A 162 -4.95 -2.20 21.62
C MET A 162 -6.14 -2.49 22.53
N ASP A 163 -7.03 -1.51 22.73
CA ASP A 163 -8.24 -1.70 23.52
C ASP A 163 -9.24 -2.57 22.73
N GLY A 164 -9.73 -3.64 23.37
CA GLY A 164 -10.63 -4.60 22.76
C GLY A 164 -10.01 -5.50 21.67
N PHE A 165 -8.70 -5.42 21.42
CA PHE A 165 -8.02 -6.29 20.46
C PHE A 165 -7.89 -7.73 20.97
N ASP A 166 -8.21 -8.72 20.13
CA ASP A 166 -8.06 -10.13 20.49
C ASP A 166 -6.61 -10.61 20.30
N PHE A 167 -5.90 -10.83 21.41
CA PHE A 167 -4.53 -11.34 21.41
C PHE A 167 -4.37 -12.66 20.65
N ALA A 168 -5.39 -13.54 20.66
CA ALA A 168 -5.30 -14.83 19.98
C ALA A 168 -5.13 -14.68 18.46
N SER A 169 -5.66 -13.60 17.89
CA SER A 169 -5.56 -13.31 16.45
C SER A 169 -4.12 -13.05 15.98
N LEU A 170 -3.22 -12.59 16.87
CA LEU A 170 -1.81 -12.33 16.52
C LEU A 170 -1.11 -13.57 15.97
N SER A 171 -1.47 -14.76 16.45
CA SER A 171 -0.87 -16.02 15.99
C SER A 171 -1.13 -16.31 14.51
N SER A 172 -2.17 -15.70 13.92
CA SER A 172 -2.49 -15.82 12.50
C SER A 172 -1.85 -14.72 11.64
N MET A 173 -1.30 -13.67 12.27
CA MET A 173 -0.72 -12.52 11.60
C MET A 173 0.77 -12.74 11.35
N LYS A 174 1.23 -12.57 10.12
CA LYS A 174 2.65 -12.74 9.79
C LYS A 174 3.50 -11.54 10.16
N ARG A 175 2.92 -10.33 10.14
CA ARG A 175 3.62 -9.05 10.28
C ARG A 175 2.90 -8.15 11.28
N VAL A 176 3.60 -7.79 12.34
CA VAL A 176 3.06 -7.00 13.46
C VAL A 176 3.99 -5.84 13.80
N LEU A 177 3.48 -4.62 13.83
CA LEU A 177 4.17 -3.46 14.37
C LEU A 177 3.49 -3.01 15.66
N ILE A 178 4.30 -2.73 16.67
CA ILE A 178 3.82 -2.16 17.94
C ILE A 178 4.33 -0.73 18.03
N VAL A 179 3.43 0.23 18.23
CA VAL A 179 3.77 1.63 18.53
C VAL A 179 3.19 1.99 19.88
N CYS A 180 4.01 1.99 20.93
CA CYS A 180 3.52 2.15 22.29
C CYS A 180 4.23 3.29 23.02
N SER A 181 3.46 4.17 23.66
CA SER A 181 3.99 5.18 24.57
C SER A 181 4.03 4.67 26.01
N THR A 182 4.99 5.09 26.81
CA THR A 182 4.97 4.82 28.26
C THR A 182 4.22 5.91 29.02
N TRP A 183 3.43 5.52 30.03
CA TRP A 183 2.72 6.45 30.89
C TRP A 183 3.03 6.23 32.37
N GLY A 184 2.76 7.24 33.21
CA GLY A 184 2.97 7.18 34.65
C GLY A 184 4.42 6.88 35.04
N GLU A 185 4.61 5.85 35.87
CA GLU A 185 5.91 5.40 36.37
C GLU A 185 6.33 4.12 35.63
N GLY A 186 6.38 4.16 34.30
CA GLY A 186 6.76 3.00 33.48
C GLY A 186 5.62 2.06 33.10
N GLU A 187 4.37 2.50 33.23
CA GLU A 187 3.18 1.69 32.97
C GLU A 187 2.77 1.74 31.48
N MET A 188 1.93 0.78 31.08
CA MET A 188 1.28 0.80 29.78
C MET A 188 0.25 1.96 29.73
N PRO A 189 -0.06 2.50 28.54
CA PRO A 189 -1.22 3.35 28.35
C PRO A 189 -2.51 2.62 28.72
N ASP A 190 -3.55 3.37 29.09
CA ASP A 190 -4.82 2.79 29.52
C ASP A 190 -5.42 1.86 28.44
N ASN A 191 -5.28 2.22 27.16
CA ASN A 191 -5.80 1.43 26.04
C ASN A 191 -4.99 0.15 25.76
N ALA A 192 -3.79 0.00 26.34
CA ALA A 192 -2.91 -1.15 26.10
C ALA A 192 -2.84 -2.12 27.29
N GLU A 193 -3.30 -1.72 28.48
CA GLU A 193 -3.12 -2.46 29.72
C GLU A 193 -3.82 -3.83 29.70
N ASP A 194 -5.06 -3.91 29.23
CA ASP A 194 -5.80 -5.17 29.18
C ASP A 194 -5.12 -6.18 28.24
N LEU A 195 -4.71 -5.75 27.05
CA LEU A 195 -3.98 -6.57 26.09
C LEU A 195 -2.62 -7.02 26.66
N TRP A 196 -1.93 -6.14 27.37
CA TRP A 196 -0.67 -6.45 28.04
C TRP A 196 -0.84 -7.55 29.10
N GLN A 197 -1.88 -7.50 29.93
CA GLN A 197 -2.14 -8.54 30.92
C GLN A 197 -2.40 -9.90 30.25
N VAL A 198 -3.05 -9.93 29.09
CA VAL A 198 -3.22 -11.15 28.30
C VAL A 198 -1.87 -11.64 27.76
N ALA A 199 -1.10 -10.76 27.11
CA ALA A 199 0.21 -11.08 26.54
C ALA A 199 1.20 -11.61 27.58
N LYS A 200 1.21 -11.01 28.78
CA LYS A 200 2.07 -11.41 29.90
C LYS A 200 1.79 -12.83 30.41
N ASN A 201 0.53 -13.27 30.32
CA ASN A 201 0.09 -14.59 30.76
C ASN A 201 0.03 -15.62 29.61
N ALA A 202 0.36 -15.21 28.38
CA ALA A 202 0.37 -16.11 27.23
C ALA A 202 1.48 -17.16 27.33
N SER A 203 1.25 -18.31 26.69
CA SER A 203 2.21 -19.42 26.70
C SER A 203 3.37 -19.14 25.74
N PRO A 204 4.62 -19.48 26.11
CA PRO A 204 5.75 -19.40 25.20
C PRO A 204 5.50 -20.19 23.91
N GLY A 205 5.94 -19.64 22.77
CA GLY A 205 5.73 -20.22 21.43
C GLY A 205 4.35 -19.95 20.82
N SER A 206 3.49 -19.17 21.47
CA SER A 206 2.17 -18.81 20.94
C SER A 206 2.24 -17.89 19.70
N LEU A 207 3.37 -17.23 19.47
CA LEU A 207 3.59 -16.31 18.35
C LEU A 207 4.66 -16.82 17.36
N ASN A 208 4.87 -18.14 17.30
CA ASN A 208 5.79 -18.72 16.32
C ASN A 208 5.34 -18.40 14.89
N GLY A 209 6.26 -17.85 14.08
CA GLY A 209 5.97 -17.44 12.70
C GLY A 209 5.47 -16.00 12.56
N VAL A 210 5.25 -15.30 13.68
CA VAL A 210 4.96 -13.87 13.68
C VAL A 210 6.27 -13.09 13.63
N HIS A 211 6.37 -12.13 12.70
CA HIS A 211 7.46 -11.19 12.61
C HIS A 211 7.04 -9.84 13.18
N TYR A 212 7.88 -9.24 14.02
CA TYR A 212 7.52 -8.00 14.70
C TYR A 212 8.66 -6.97 14.80
N SER A 213 8.25 -5.72 15.00
CA SER A 213 9.13 -4.61 15.39
C SER A 213 8.37 -3.64 16.30
N VAL A 214 9.10 -3.00 17.22
CA VAL A 214 8.52 -2.12 18.24
C VAL A 214 9.11 -0.72 18.16
N LEU A 215 8.25 0.30 18.12
CA LEU A 215 8.60 1.70 18.34
C LEU A 215 8.07 2.15 19.70
N ALA A 216 8.98 2.56 20.57
CA ALA A 216 8.65 2.98 21.92
C ALA A 216 8.71 4.51 22.03
N LEU A 217 7.68 5.14 22.57
CA LEU A 217 7.65 6.57 22.85
C LEU A 217 7.76 6.80 24.37
N GLY A 218 8.59 7.74 24.78
CA GLY A 218 8.79 8.10 26.18
C GLY A 218 9.41 9.47 26.34
N ASP A 219 9.76 9.80 27.58
CA ASP A 219 10.43 11.04 27.94
C ASP A 219 11.57 10.70 28.91
N THR A 220 12.80 11.08 28.55
CA THR A 220 14.00 10.81 29.37
C THR A 220 14.02 11.55 30.71
N SER A 221 13.09 12.48 30.93
CA SER A 221 12.86 13.13 32.22
C SER A 221 12.28 12.20 33.28
N TYR A 222 11.72 11.04 32.88
CA TYR A 222 11.20 10.01 33.77
C TYR A 222 12.23 8.91 34.00
N GLU A 223 12.17 8.25 35.16
CA GLU A 223 13.13 7.19 35.52
C GLU A 223 13.02 5.96 34.60
N LEU A 224 11.79 5.58 34.26
CA LEU A 224 11.46 4.41 33.44
C LEU A 224 11.18 4.82 31.98
N PHE A 225 12.22 5.32 31.32
CA PHE A 225 12.18 5.75 29.92
C PHE A 225 11.80 4.59 28.97
N CYS A 226 10.74 4.75 28.19
CA CYS A 226 10.25 3.78 27.19
C CYS A 226 9.95 2.37 27.74
N GLU A 227 9.64 2.25 29.04
CA GLU A 227 9.46 0.93 29.68
C GLU A 227 8.37 0.06 29.05
N SER A 228 7.21 0.64 28.72
CA SER A 228 6.12 -0.08 28.03
C SER A 228 6.56 -0.73 26.72
N GLY A 229 7.33 -0.02 25.88
CA GLY A 229 7.82 -0.55 24.61
C GLY A 229 8.91 -1.61 24.81
N LYS A 230 9.73 -1.49 25.85
CA LYS A 230 10.71 -2.53 26.23
C LYS A 230 10.00 -3.81 26.66
N ASP A 231 8.97 -3.67 27.47
CA ASP A 231 8.13 -4.76 27.95
C ASP A 231 7.47 -5.52 26.80
N TRP A 232 6.86 -4.81 25.84
CA TRP A 232 6.31 -5.42 24.63
C TRP A 232 7.35 -6.16 23.80
N ASP A 233 8.50 -5.52 23.58
CA ASP A 233 9.57 -6.08 22.76
C ASP A 233 10.14 -7.37 23.37
N GLU A 234 10.41 -7.39 24.68
CA GLU A 234 10.87 -8.59 25.35
C GLU A 234 9.79 -9.68 25.43
N GLN A 235 8.53 -9.30 25.62
CA GLN A 235 7.45 -10.26 25.77
C GLN A 235 7.14 -10.96 24.45
N LEU A 236 7.10 -10.26 23.33
CA LEU A 236 6.90 -10.87 22.01
C LEU A 236 8.02 -11.86 21.67
N GLU A 237 9.27 -11.53 21.98
CA GLU A 237 10.41 -12.44 21.84
C GLU A 237 10.24 -13.70 22.71
N LYS A 238 9.85 -13.53 23.99
CA LYS A 238 9.57 -14.66 24.90
C LYS A 238 8.44 -15.56 24.41
N LEU A 239 7.48 -15.01 23.65
CA LEU A 239 6.36 -15.74 23.07
C LEU A 239 6.69 -16.41 21.73
N GLY A 240 7.90 -16.24 21.20
CA GLY A 240 8.38 -16.92 19.99
C GLY A 240 8.25 -16.11 18.70
N ALA A 241 7.86 -14.84 18.78
CA ALA A 241 7.87 -13.95 17.63
C ALA A 241 9.31 -13.59 17.24
N THR A 242 9.53 -13.30 15.96
CA THR A 242 10.85 -12.97 15.41
C THR A 242 10.99 -11.45 15.24
N ARG A 243 11.97 -10.86 15.93
CA ARG A 243 12.27 -9.43 15.78
C ARG A 243 12.98 -9.18 14.45
N LEU A 244 12.43 -8.31 13.59
CA LEU A 244 13.06 -7.96 12.30
C LEU A 244 13.98 -6.74 12.41
N VAL A 245 13.47 -5.67 13.01
CA VAL A 245 14.20 -4.44 13.30
C VAL A 245 14.23 -4.20 14.80
N GLU A 246 15.41 -3.83 15.29
CA GLU A 246 15.64 -3.48 16.70
C GLU A 246 14.68 -2.39 17.17
N ARG A 247 14.23 -2.53 18.43
CA ARG A 247 13.37 -1.53 19.06
C ARG A 247 14.09 -0.19 19.11
N VAL A 248 13.36 0.88 18.80
CA VAL A 248 13.86 2.24 18.96
C VAL A 248 13.08 2.95 20.06
N ASP A 249 13.83 3.52 20.99
CA ASP A 249 13.31 4.30 22.12
C ASP A 249 13.35 5.79 21.75
N CYS A 250 12.18 6.37 21.48
CA CYS A 250 12.03 7.77 21.12
C CYS A 250 11.77 8.66 22.34
N ASP A 251 12.50 9.76 22.44
CA ASP A 251 12.25 10.85 23.39
C ASP A 251 11.19 11.83 22.83
N VAL A 252 10.93 12.94 23.52
CA VAL A 252 9.88 13.93 23.15
C VAL A 252 9.96 14.40 21.69
N ASP A 253 11.17 14.59 21.15
CA ASP A 253 11.39 14.94 19.73
C ASP A 253 11.44 13.69 18.83
N TYR A 254 10.37 12.89 18.85
CA TYR A 254 10.34 11.55 18.26
C TYR A 254 10.27 11.51 16.72
N GLU A 255 9.76 12.56 16.06
CA GLU A 255 9.32 12.50 14.66
C GLU A 255 10.40 11.99 13.68
N SER A 256 11.62 12.51 13.78
CA SER A 256 12.72 12.16 12.86
C SER A 256 13.25 10.75 13.11
N ILE A 257 13.31 10.34 14.38
CA ILE A 257 13.76 9.02 14.80
C ILE A 257 12.73 7.97 14.39
N ALA A 258 11.44 8.25 14.63
CA ALA A 258 10.33 7.40 14.24
C ALA A 258 10.25 7.22 12.71
N ALA A 259 10.47 8.29 11.94
CA ALA A 259 10.50 8.21 10.48
C ALA A 259 11.64 7.34 9.96
N ALA A 260 12.86 7.48 10.51
CA ALA A 260 13.99 6.63 10.12
C ALA A 260 13.73 5.15 10.45
N TRP A 261 13.19 4.87 11.63
CA TRP A 261 12.81 3.53 12.05
C TRP A 261 11.71 2.92 11.16
N ALA A 262 10.74 3.73 10.71
CA ALA A 262 9.66 3.27 9.84
C ALA A 262 10.19 2.80 8.48
N VAL A 263 11.16 3.52 7.89
CA VAL A 263 11.80 3.12 6.63
C VAL A 263 12.45 1.75 6.75
N ASP A 264 13.14 1.50 7.86
CA ASP A 264 13.77 0.21 8.12
C ASP A 264 12.75 -0.90 8.39
N SER A 265 11.74 -0.61 9.20
CA SER A 265 10.74 -1.58 9.65
C SER A 265 9.79 -1.98 8.54
N LEU A 266 9.27 -1.03 7.75
CA LEU A 266 8.37 -1.33 6.63
C LEU A 266 9.09 -2.10 5.52
N ALA A 267 10.36 -1.77 5.24
CA ALA A 267 11.17 -2.55 4.30
C ALA A 267 11.39 -3.99 4.77
N ALA A 268 11.67 -4.19 6.06
CA ALA A 268 11.85 -5.52 6.62
C ALA A 268 10.54 -6.32 6.62
N MET A 269 9.42 -5.69 6.97
CA MET A 269 8.10 -6.31 6.89
C MET A 269 7.75 -6.71 5.46
N ALA A 270 8.09 -5.88 4.47
CA ALA A 270 7.83 -6.18 3.07
C ALA A 270 8.67 -7.36 2.54
N ALA A 271 9.83 -7.61 3.13
CA ALA A 271 10.69 -8.76 2.85
C ALA A 271 10.18 -10.08 3.45
N VAL A 272 9.09 -10.05 4.23
CA VAL A 272 8.38 -11.27 4.63
C VAL A 272 7.41 -11.64 3.51
N ASP A 273 7.55 -12.84 2.95
CA ASP A 273 6.69 -13.31 1.87
C ASP A 273 5.29 -13.73 2.36
N GLY A 274 4.42 -14.12 1.42
CA GLY A 274 3.08 -14.61 1.73
C GLY A 274 3.03 -15.91 2.53
N THR A 275 4.15 -16.64 2.67
CA THR A 275 4.27 -17.86 3.47
C THR A 275 4.82 -17.62 4.86
N GLY A 276 5.33 -16.41 5.14
CA GLY A 276 5.91 -16.03 6.43
C GLY A 276 7.42 -16.24 6.52
N VAL A 277 8.10 -16.47 5.39
CA VAL A 277 9.57 -16.54 5.35
C VAL A 277 10.14 -15.14 5.16
N PHE A 278 11.15 -14.79 5.95
CA PHE A 278 11.85 -13.51 5.89
C PHE A 278 13.09 -13.61 4.99
N HIS A 279 13.14 -12.76 3.96
CA HIS A 279 14.23 -12.70 2.97
C HIS A 279 15.13 -11.49 3.24
N GLU A 280 16.12 -11.65 4.12
CA GLU A 280 17.00 -10.55 4.58
C GLU A 280 17.72 -9.83 3.43
N GLU A 281 18.14 -10.57 2.41
CA GLU A 281 18.84 -10.06 1.22
C GLU A 281 17.99 -9.09 0.38
N MET A 282 16.66 -9.15 0.49
CA MET A 282 15.74 -8.31 -0.29
C MET A 282 15.48 -6.96 0.36
N VAL A 283 15.76 -6.80 1.66
CA VAL A 283 15.45 -5.57 2.42
C VAL A 283 16.10 -4.34 1.80
N GLN A 284 17.37 -4.44 1.39
CA GLN A 284 18.08 -3.31 0.78
C GLN A 284 17.51 -2.94 -0.59
N ALA A 285 17.15 -3.94 -1.40
CA ALA A 285 16.53 -3.71 -2.71
C ALA A 285 15.16 -3.04 -2.59
N ILE A 286 14.36 -3.43 -1.59
CA ILE A 286 13.05 -2.81 -1.29
C ILE A 286 13.24 -1.33 -0.90
N LYS A 287 14.22 -1.01 -0.05
CA LYS A 287 14.51 0.39 0.32
C LYS A 287 14.87 1.24 -0.88
N GLU A 288 15.70 0.70 -1.78
CA GLU A 288 16.11 1.40 -3.00
C GLU A 288 14.94 1.59 -3.98
N TYR A 289 14.05 0.60 -4.08
CA TYR A 289 12.84 0.67 -4.89
C TYR A 289 11.90 1.79 -4.42
N VAL A 290 11.60 1.84 -3.12
CA VAL A 290 10.72 2.88 -2.54
C VAL A 290 11.37 4.25 -2.62
N ALA A 291 12.68 4.37 -2.34
CA ALA A 291 13.40 5.64 -2.47
C ALA A 291 13.49 6.15 -3.92
N GLY A 292 13.39 5.25 -4.91
CA GLY A 292 13.36 5.60 -6.34
C GLY A 292 11.95 5.88 -6.88
N GLY A 293 10.90 5.46 -6.16
CA GLY A 293 9.51 5.61 -6.55
C GLY A 293 8.86 6.93 -6.12
N ASP A 294 9.49 7.70 -5.23
CA ASP A 294 8.84 8.84 -4.57
C ASP A 294 9.54 10.19 -4.83
N GLU A 295 9.22 10.78 -5.99
CA GLU A 295 9.05 12.24 -6.11
C GLU A 295 7.54 12.59 -6.14
N GLY A 296 6.72 11.81 -5.42
CA GLY A 296 5.32 12.14 -5.15
C GLY A 296 5.24 13.08 -3.95
N ALA A 297 4.69 14.28 -4.14
CA ALA A 297 4.49 15.20 -3.03
C ALA A 297 3.48 14.60 -2.03
N ASP A 298 3.99 14.05 -0.94
CA ASP A 298 3.23 13.46 0.15
C ASP A 298 2.55 14.60 0.95
N GLY A 299 1.39 15.04 0.46
CA GLY A 299 0.52 15.98 1.18
C GLY A 299 -0.12 15.31 2.40
N GLU A 300 -0.33 16.09 3.46
CA GLU A 300 -1.00 15.67 4.72
C GLU A 300 -2.39 15.02 4.50
N ASP A 301 -2.99 15.16 3.31
CA ASP A 301 -4.39 14.80 3.05
C ASP A 301 -4.61 13.40 2.43
N GLY A 302 -3.61 12.51 2.44
CA GLY A 302 -3.82 11.13 1.96
C GLY A 302 -4.13 11.00 0.45
N PHE A 303 -3.90 12.07 -0.32
CA PHE A 303 -4.13 12.06 -1.76
C PHE A 303 -2.91 11.46 -2.47
N THR A 304 -2.95 10.15 -2.72
CA THR A 304 -2.03 9.50 -3.66
C THR A 304 -2.37 9.95 -5.07
N VAL A 305 -1.42 10.58 -5.75
CA VAL A 305 -1.60 11.00 -7.14
C VAL A 305 -1.72 9.72 -7.98
N PRO A 306 -2.84 9.50 -8.69
CA PRO A 306 -2.98 8.30 -9.51
C PRO A 306 -1.91 8.29 -10.60
N ASP A 307 -1.24 7.16 -10.78
CA ASP A 307 -0.26 6.99 -11.85
C ASP A 307 -0.98 7.06 -13.21
N ILE A 308 -0.69 8.12 -13.96
CA ILE A 308 -1.36 8.39 -15.23
C ILE A 308 -0.61 7.60 -16.31
N SER A 309 -0.90 6.32 -16.44
CA SER A 309 -0.44 5.55 -17.61
C SER A 309 -1.25 5.94 -18.85
N GLY A 310 -0.59 6.03 -20.00
CA GLY A 310 -1.20 6.43 -21.26
C GLY A 310 -0.50 5.73 -22.41
N GLU A 311 -1.25 5.44 -23.47
CA GLU A 311 -0.74 4.69 -24.62
C GLU A 311 0.52 5.34 -25.22
N SER A 312 1.43 4.51 -25.70
CA SER A 312 2.63 4.97 -26.39
C SER A 312 2.28 5.54 -27.75
N ILE A 313 2.73 6.77 -28.00
CA ILE A 313 2.49 7.49 -29.25
C ILE A 313 3.84 7.60 -29.97
N GLN A 314 3.82 7.43 -31.29
CA GLN A 314 4.97 7.72 -32.12
C GLN A 314 5.12 9.25 -32.27
N ALA A 315 6.20 9.82 -31.76
CA ALA A 315 6.51 11.24 -31.83
C ALA A 315 7.69 11.50 -32.76
N GLU A 316 7.50 12.38 -33.75
CA GLU A 316 8.52 12.97 -34.59
C GLU A 316 8.84 14.37 -34.05
N ILE A 317 9.98 14.50 -33.38
CA ILE A 317 10.39 15.71 -32.67
C ILE A 317 11.59 16.32 -33.38
N SER A 318 11.40 17.53 -33.92
CA SER A 318 12.43 18.33 -34.56
C SER A 318 12.87 19.45 -33.62
N ILE A 319 14.14 19.45 -33.19
CA ILE A 319 14.68 20.43 -32.23
C ILE A 319 15.71 21.31 -32.92
N PHE A 320 15.60 22.62 -32.69
CA PHE A 320 16.58 23.60 -33.12
C PHE A 320 17.94 23.40 -32.44
N ARG A 321 19.02 23.46 -33.23
CA ARG A 321 20.41 23.34 -32.77
C ARG A 321 21.20 24.60 -33.07
N TYR A 322 22.02 25.01 -32.11
CA TYR A 322 22.94 26.13 -32.28
C TYR A 322 24.31 25.81 -31.69
N HIS A 323 25.33 25.91 -32.55
CA HIS A 323 26.72 25.70 -32.18
C HIS A 323 27.40 27.06 -31.96
N PRO A 324 27.78 27.42 -30.72
CA PRO A 324 28.35 28.73 -30.43
C PRO A 324 29.73 28.96 -31.06
N GLU A 325 30.55 27.91 -31.20
CA GLU A 325 31.92 28.03 -31.74
C GLU A 325 31.93 28.31 -33.25
N SER A 326 31.01 27.71 -34.01
CA SER A 326 30.89 27.88 -35.46
C SER A 326 29.84 28.92 -35.86
N SER A 327 29.03 29.40 -34.90
CA SER A 327 27.89 30.31 -35.15
C SER A 327 26.89 29.77 -36.19
N THR A 328 26.76 28.44 -36.28
CA THR A 328 25.86 27.77 -37.23
C THR A 328 24.60 27.31 -36.53
N THR A 329 23.47 27.45 -37.23
CA THR A 329 22.16 26.95 -36.80
C THR A 329 21.74 25.75 -37.64
N GLY A 330 20.98 24.84 -37.04
CA GLY A 330 20.46 23.64 -37.68
C GLY A 330 19.21 23.12 -36.96
N SER A 331 18.71 21.97 -37.40
CA SER A 331 17.63 21.26 -36.72
C SER A 331 17.85 19.77 -36.85
N ASP A 332 17.80 19.07 -35.74
CA ASP A 332 17.87 17.61 -35.69
C ASP A 332 16.48 17.06 -35.45
N THR A 333 16.18 15.90 -36.04
CA THR A 333 14.84 15.28 -35.94
C THR A 333 14.98 13.85 -35.47
N TRP A 334 14.23 13.51 -34.42
CA TRP A 334 14.16 12.17 -33.86
C TRP A 334 12.75 11.62 -34.00
N VAL A 335 12.66 10.30 -34.18
CA VAL A 335 11.40 9.57 -34.17
C VAL A 335 11.47 8.57 -33.03
N CYS A 336 10.68 8.80 -31.98
CA CYS A 336 10.68 7.97 -30.78
C CYS A 336 9.23 7.58 -30.40
N ALA A 337 9.08 6.40 -29.80
CA ALA A 337 7.84 6.00 -29.16
C ALA A 337 7.89 6.41 -27.70
N MET A 338 6.95 7.24 -27.26
CA MET A 338 6.89 7.75 -25.89
C MET A 338 5.45 7.74 -25.38
N PRO A 339 5.20 7.47 -24.09
CA PRO A 339 3.88 7.60 -23.50
C PRO A 339 3.31 9.01 -23.69
N GLY A 340 2.04 9.09 -24.10
CA GLY A 340 1.39 10.38 -24.40
C GLY A 340 1.21 11.32 -23.19
N HIS A 341 1.20 10.77 -21.98
CA HIS A 341 1.04 11.50 -20.73
C HIS A 341 2.32 12.21 -20.27
N LEU A 342 3.49 11.84 -20.81
CA LEU A 342 4.75 12.50 -20.44
C LEU A 342 4.68 13.98 -20.74
N SER A 343 5.27 14.77 -19.83
CA SER A 343 5.50 16.18 -20.07
C SER A 343 6.52 16.37 -21.20
N LEU A 344 6.43 17.51 -21.87
CA LEU A 344 7.41 17.86 -22.90
C LEU A 344 8.83 17.99 -22.31
N LEU A 345 8.96 18.38 -21.04
CA LEU A 345 10.25 18.46 -20.36
C LEU A 345 10.87 17.07 -20.16
N GLU A 346 10.07 16.09 -19.72
CA GLU A 346 10.52 14.69 -19.59
C GLU A 346 10.87 14.09 -20.95
N ALA A 347 10.12 14.42 -22.01
CA ALA A 347 10.46 14.02 -23.37
C ALA A 347 11.84 14.54 -23.81
N LEU A 348 12.19 15.79 -23.47
CA LEU A 348 13.51 16.36 -23.74
C LEU A 348 14.62 15.68 -22.90
N ARG A 349 14.34 15.39 -21.62
CA ARG A 349 15.26 14.63 -20.75
C ARG A 349 15.50 13.23 -21.31
N ALA A 350 14.45 12.55 -21.76
CA ALA A 350 14.51 11.23 -22.37
C ALA A 350 15.35 11.24 -23.66
N ILE A 351 15.13 12.20 -24.56
CA ILE A 351 15.95 12.34 -25.78
C ILE A 351 17.42 12.57 -25.42
N LYS A 352 17.69 13.41 -24.42
CA LYS A 352 19.06 13.69 -23.95
C LYS A 352 19.75 12.46 -23.37
N SER A 353 19.05 11.65 -22.57
CA SER A 353 19.63 10.46 -21.95
C SER A 353 19.81 9.30 -22.94
N THR A 354 18.89 9.14 -23.90
CA THR A 354 18.85 7.97 -24.79
C THR A 354 19.47 8.18 -26.15
N HIS A 355 19.28 9.34 -26.78
CA HIS A 355 19.67 9.59 -28.17
C HIS A 355 20.83 10.57 -28.31
N ASP A 356 20.80 11.70 -27.59
CA ASP A 356 21.84 12.73 -27.71
C ASP A 356 22.13 13.48 -26.39
N GLY A 357 23.18 13.03 -25.70
CA GLY A 357 23.66 13.67 -24.47
C GLY A 357 24.15 15.12 -24.66
N SER A 358 24.45 15.56 -25.88
CA SER A 358 24.93 16.92 -26.17
C SER A 358 23.82 17.97 -26.24
N LEU A 359 22.56 17.54 -26.35
CA LEU A 359 21.39 18.42 -26.40
C LEU A 359 21.33 19.31 -25.16
N SER A 360 21.26 20.63 -25.37
CA SER A 360 21.25 21.62 -24.30
C SER A 360 19.91 22.35 -24.21
N PHE A 361 19.29 22.34 -23.04
CA PHE A 361 18.08 23.08 -22.72
C PHE A 361 18.11 23.51 -21.24
N ARG A 362 17.27 24.46 -20.85
CA ARG A 362 17.11 24.83 -19.44
C ARG A 362 16.21 23.80 -18.78
N ASP A 363 16.73 23.15 -17.74
CA ASP A 363 16.02 22.15 -16.95
C ASP A 363 15.68 22.71 -15.56
N GLY A 364 14.57 22.27 -14.98
CA GLY A 364 14.01 22.80 -13.74
C GLY A 364 12.80 22.02 -13.24
N THR A 365 12.08 22.59 -12.26
CA THR A 365 10.78 22.03 -11.80
C THR A 365 9.73 22.18 -12.90
N SER A 366 8.63 21.42 -12.79
CA SER A 366 7.57 21.40 -13.80
C SER A 366 6.95 22.78 -14.04
N ASP A 367 6.90 23.61 -13.01
CA ASP A 367 6.33 24.97 -12.99
C ASP A 367 7.34 26.10 -13.21
N ASP A 368 8.61 25.79 -13.49
CA ASP A 368 9.65 26.81 -13.64
C ASP A 368 9.44 27.65 -14.91
N SER A 369 9.05 28.91 -14.70
CA SER A 369 8.86 29.92 -15.75
C SER A 369 10.09 30.17 -16.64
N THR A 370 11.30 29.85 -16.18
CA THR A 370 12.55 30.06 -16.93
C THR A 370 12.84 28.95 -17.95
N THR A 371 12.07 27.86 -17.92
CA THR A 371 12.17 26.73 -18.86
C THR A 371 11.33 26.93 -20.13
N ALA A 372 10.66 28.08 -20.27
CA ALA A 372 9.76 28.34 -21.38
C ALA A 372 10.43 28.17 -22.75
N ILE A 373 9.77 27.42 -23.64
CA ILE A 373 10.22 27.16 -25.01
C ILE A 373 9.09 27.36 -26.01
N CYS A 374 9.44 27.40 -27.30
CA CYS A 374 8.47 27.53 -28.38
C CYS A 374 8.23 26.17 -29.02
N VAL A 375 6.97 25.74 -29.13
CA VAL A 375 6.60 24.48 -29.78
C VAL A 375 5.54 24.74 -30.83
N ASN A 376 5.83 24.35 -32.08
CA ASN A 376 4.97 24.61 -33.24
C ASN A 376 4.52 26.09 -33.33
N GLY A 377 5.37 27.03 -32.89
CA GLY A 377 5.09 28.47 -32.86
C GLY A 377 4.30 28.96 -31.64
N ARG A 378 4.02 28.11 -30.65
CA ARG A 378 3.35 28.47 -29.39
C ARG A 378 4.34 28.48 -28.23
N LEU A 379 4.23 29.48 -27.36
CA LEU A 379 5.00 29.52 -26.12
C LEU A 379 4.36 28.58 -25.10
N VAL A 380 5.15 27.66 -24.56
CA VAL A 380 4.69 26.67 -23.59
C VAL A 380 5.69 26.55 -22.45
N LEU A 381 5.19 26.17 -21.27
CA LEU A 381 6.02 25.69 -20.18
C LEU A 381 6.14 24.17 -20.33
N PRO A 382 7.32 23.64 -20.67
CA PRO A 382 7.46 22.23 -21.05
C PRO A 382 7.10 21.26 -19.92
N GLY A 383 7.27 21.67 -18.66
CA GLY A 383 6.94 20.83 -17.51
C GLY A 383 5.44 20.72 -17.19
N LEU A 384 4.61 21.65 -17.67
CA LEU A 384 3.15 21.64 -17.43
C LEU A 384 2.33 21.16 -18.63
N VAL A 385 2.98 20.78 -19.73
CA VAL A 385 2.30 20.46 -20.99
C VAL A 385 2.64 19.04 -21.42
N ARG A 386 1.61 18.20 -21.49
CA ARG A 386 1.67 16.80 -21.93
C ARG A 386 1.83 16.69 -23.44
N LEU A 387 2.61 15.73 -23.91
CA LEU A 387 2.88 15.50 -25.34
C LEU A 387 1.60 15.38 -26.18
N ASP A 388 0.61 14.63 -25.71
CA ASP A 388 -0.69 14.43 -26.38
C ASP A 388 -1.49 15.73 -26.58
N SER A 389 -1.30 16.71 -25.70
CA SER A 389 -2.02 17.99 -25.71
C SER A 389 -1.34 19.06 -26.58
N VAL A 390 -0.03 18.94 -26.84
CA VAL A 390 0.76 19.97 -27.54
C VAL A 390 0.33 20.11 -29.00
N ALA A 391 0.07 18.99 -29.67
CA ALA A 391 -0.27 18.97 -31.09
C ALA A 391 -1.22 17.81 -31.42
N PRO A 392 -2.13 17.99 -32.39
CA PRO A 392 -3.01 16.91 -32.81
C PRO A 392 -2.21 15.80 -33.49
N ILE A 393 -2.45 14.55 -33.09
CA ILE A 393 -1.90 13.37 -33.74
C ILE A 393 -2.50 13.27 -35.15
N ARG A 394 -1.64 13.19 -36.17
CA ARG A 394 -2.07 13.00 -37.58
C ARG A 394 -1.41 11.74 -38.11
N ASP A 395 -2.20 10.86 -38.72
CA ASP A 395 -1.73 9.57 -39.26
C ASP A 395 -1.02 8.68 -38.21
N GLY A 396 -1.41 8.80 -36.93
CA GLY A 396 -0.79 8.05 -35.82
C GLY A 396 0.57 8.58 -35.36
N THR A 397 1.05 9.70 -35.91
CA THR A 397 2.31 10.33 -35.51
C THR A 397 2.08 11.75 -34.98
N LEU A 398 2.65 12.03 -33.81
CA LEU A 398 2.72 13.36 -33.22
C LEU A 398 3.92 14.11 -33.81
N ARG A 399 3.71 15.26 -34.46
CA ARG A 399 4.80 16.08 -35.02
C ARG A 399 5.03 17.34 -34.20
N LEU A 400 6.23 17.47 -33.64
CA LEU A 400 6.64 18.60 -32.82
C LEU A 400 7.85 19.30 -33.44
N ARG A 401 7.77 20.61 -33.63
CA ARG A 401 8.93 21.47 -33.86
C ARG A 401 9.19 22.27 -32.59
N ILE A 402 10.36 22.11 -32.00
CA ILE A 402 10.78 22.80 -30.79
C ILE A 402 11.86 23.81 -31.15
N ASP A 403 11.55 25.07 -30.88
CA ASP A 403 12.41 26.23 -31.13
C ASP A 403 12.73 26.94 -29.80
N PRO A 404 13.89 27.63 -29.69
CA PRO A 404 14.22 28.44 -28.53
C PRO A 404 13.23 29.59 -28.36
N LEU A 405 13.19 30.16 -27.15
CA LEU A 405 12.31 31.27 -26.83
C LEU A 405 12.58 32.48 -27.76
N PRO A 406 11.58 32.96 -28.52
CA PRO A 406 11.78 34.02 -29.49
C PRO A 406 12.07 35.36 -28.81
N GLY A 407 12.91 36.17 -29.45
CA GLY A 407 13.27 37.51 -28.96
C GLY A 407 14.45 37.53 -27.98
N PHE A 408 15.03 36.38 -27.66
CA PHE A 408 16.25 36.24 -26.87
C PHE A 408 17.42 35.76 -27.73
N GLU A 409 18.64 36.06 -27.28
CA GLU A 409 19.86 35.55 -27.92
C GLU A 409 20.05 34.09 -27.53
N VAL A 410 20.25 33.21 -28.51
CA VAL A 410 20.48 31.79 -28.27
C VAL A 410 21.94 31.57 -27.91
N ILE A 411 22.19 30.97 -26.74
CA ILE A 411 23.53 30.64 -26.25
C ILE A 411 23.96 29.29 -26.83
N ARG A 412 23.07 28.28 -26.77
CA ARG A 412 23.33 26.92 -27.25
C ARG A 412 22.01 26.14 -27.37
N ASP A 413 21.76 25.54 -28.51
CA ASP A 413 20.53 24.76 -28.79
C ASP A 413 19.25 25.51 -28.36
N LEU A 414 18.55 25.04 -27.32
CA LEU A 414 17.34 25.68 -26.79
C LEU A 414 17.60 26.71 -25.69
N VAL A 415 18.84 26.84 -25.21
CA VAL A 415 19.21 27.76 -24.12
C VAL A 415 19.35 29.18 -24.64
N VAL A 416 18.61 30.10 -24.02
CA VAL A 416 18.64 31.54 -24.33
C VAL A 416 19.21 32.39 -23.19
N ASP A 417 19.69 33.58 -23.54
CA ASP A 417 20.17 34.59 -22.58
C ASP A 417 19.02 35.46 -22.05
N HIS A 418 18.65 35.29 -20.79
CA HIS A 418 17.65 36.12 -20.11
C HIS A 418 18.19 37.42 -19.52
N TRP A 419 19.50 37.67 -19.58
CA TRP A 419 20.14 38.79 -18.90
C TRP A 419 19.60 40.17 -19.33
N SER A 420 19.19 40.29 -20.59
CA SER A 420 18.56 41.50 -21.10
C SER A 420 17.18 41.79 -20.46
N MET A 421 16.42 40.74 -20.15
CA MET A 421 15.14 40.83 -19.43
C MET A 421 15.38 41.13 -17.96
N GLU A 422 16.33 40.45 -17.32
CA GLU A 422 16.62 40.64 -15.89
C GLU A 422 17.05 42.08 -15.59
N ARG A 423 17.94 42.67 -16.41
CA ARG A 423 18.31 44.08 -16.29
C ARG A 423 17.13 45.04 -16.42
N ARG A 424 16.13 44.72 -17.25
CA ARG A 424 14.90 45.53 -17.37
C ARG A 424 14.02 45.38 -16.13
N ARG A 425 13.93 44.18 -15.56
CA ARG A 425 13.21 43.91 -14.31
C ARG A 425 13.83 44.69 -13.16
N GLU A 426 15.15 44.59 -12.97
CA GLU A 426 15.88 45.31 -11.91
C GLU A 426 15.78 46.84 -12.03
N SER A 427 15.80 47.37 -13.27
CA SER A 427 15.68 48.81 -13.50
C SER A 427 14.25 49.35 -13.39
N THR A 428 13.25 48.46 -13.30
CA THR A 428 11.85 48.85 -13.11
C THR A 428 11.63 49.27 -11.67
N LYS A 429 11.11 50.49 -11.46
CA LYS A 429 10.70 50.97 -10.14
C LYS A 429 9.21 50.69 -9.97
N PRO A 430 8.80 49.61 -9.26
CA PRO A 430 7.38 49.34 -9.05
C PRO A 430 6.75 50.51 -8.30
N TRP A 431 5.60 50.99 -8.78
CA TRP A 431 4.85 52.07 -8.15
C TRP A 431 4.05 51.50 -6.96
N MET A 432 4.76 51.13 -5.89
CA MET A 432 4.11 50.83 -4.61
C MET A 432 4.18 52.10 -3.76
N VAL A 433 3.06 52.83 -3.72
CA VAL A 433 2.81 53.87 -2.71
C VAL A 433 2.53 53.13 -1.41
N ALA A 434 3.43 53.28 -0.43
CA ALA A 434 3.29 52.74 0.92
C ALA A 434 2.21 53.50 1.72
#